data_AF-A0A7V9BCW5-F1
#
_entry.id   AF-A0A7V9BCW5-F1
#
_cell.length_a   1.000
_cell.length_b   1.000
_cell.length_c   1.000
_cell.angle_alpha   90.00
_cell.angle_beta   90.00
_cell.angle_gamma   90.00
#
_symmetry.space_group_name_H-M   'P 1'
#
loop_
_entity.id
_entity.type
_entity.pdbx_description
1 polymer ?
#
loop_
_entity_poly.entity_id
_entity_poly.type
_entity_poly.pdbx_seq_one_letter_code
_entity_poly.pdbx_strand_id
1 'polypeptide(L)'
;MRIAFVHFPGRLVRLEAARAGEGPTEFLFGGVELERQGHVVEHYEVDPDVPAGRAAQRLVDRQAGLGRLPPHASATILRQTRALLPALAETEV
;
A
#
# COMPACT_ATOMS: atom_id res chain seq x y z
N MET A 1 -11.31 3.25 15.00
CA MET A 1 -10.08 2.47 14.73
C MET A 1 -9.25 3.22 13.71
N ARG A 2 -7.92 3.17 13.84
CA ARG A 2 -7.01 3.62 12.77
C ARG A 2 -6.88 2.48 11.76
N ILE A 3 -6.81 2.78 10.47
CA ILE A 3 -6.70 1.78 9.39
C ILE A 3 -5.75 2.33 8.32
N ALA A 4 -4.84 1.51 7.83
CA ALA A 4 -3.92 1.89 6.77
C ALA A 4 -4.22 1.10 5.49
N PHE A 5 -4.47 1.80 4.38
CA PHE A 5 -4.56 1.20 3.06
C PHE A 5 -3.28 1.44 2.28
N VAL A 6 -2.77 0.37 1.67
CA VAL A 6 -1.61 0.43 0.78
C VAL A 6 -2.06 0.15 -0.65
N HIS A 7 -1.82 1.11 -1.54
CA HIS A 7 -2.27 1.09 -2.93
C HIS A 7 -1.10 0.95 -3.90
N PHE A 8 -1.40 0.51 -5.12
CA PHE A 8 -0.51 0.72 -6.26
C PHE A 8 -0.60 2.17 -6.78
N PRO A 9 0.39 2.64 -7.56
CA PRO A 9 0.48 4.04 -7.96
C PRO A 9 -0.76 4.55 -8.71
N GLY A 10 -1.06 5.83 -8.50
CA GLY A 10 -2.10 6.54 -9.22
C GLY A 10 -3.51 6.27 -8.72
N ARG A 11 -3.67 5.63 -7.56
CA ARG A 11 -4.99 5.45 -6.91
C ARG A 11 -5.34 6.69 -6.09
N LEU A 12 -4.35 7.27 -5.40
CA LEU A 12 -4.58 8.41 -4.49
C LEU A 12 -4.98 9.70 -5.21
N VAL A 13 -4.68 9.83 -6.49
CA VAL A 13 -5.15 10.98 -7.30
C VAL A 13 -6.68 11.11 -7.31
N ARG A 14 -7.41 10.02 -7.02
CA ARG A 14 -8.88 9.98 -6.97
C ARG A 14 -9.45 10.20 -5.58
N LEU A 15 -8.60 10.28 -4.54
CA LEU A 15 -9.03 10.27 -3.15
C LEU A 15 -9.93 11.47 -2.81
N GLU A 16 -9.51 12.67 -3.18
CA GLU A 16 -10.27 13.89 -2.86
C GLU A 16 -11.63 13.94 -3.58
N ALA A 17 -11.66 13.59 -4.86
CA ALA A 17 -12.91 13.50 -5.62
C ALA A 17 -13.87 12.44 -5.01
N ALA A 18 -13.33 11.30 -4.58
CA ALA A 18 -14.12 10.25 -3.93
C ALA A 18 -14.65 10.69 -2.56
N ARG A 19 -13.84 11.39 -1.75
CA ARG A 19 -14.25 11.99 -0.47
C ARG A 19 -15.40 12.99 -0.65
N ALA A 20 -15.29 13.86 -1.65
CA ALA A 20 -16.31 14.84 -2.03
C ALA A 20 -17.59 14.21 -2.62
N GLY A 21 -17.58 12.92 -2.95
CA GLY A 21 -18.71 12.24 -3.61
C GLY A 21 -18.83 12.52 -5.11
N GLU A 22 -17.79 13.08 -5.71
CA GLU A 22 -17.73 13.45 -7.12
C GLU A 22 -17.05 12.37 -8.00
N GLY A 23 -16.55 11.30 -7.37
CA GLY A 23 -15.84 10.22 -8.04
C GLY A 23 -16.11 8.83 -7.44
N PRO A 24 -15.76 7.77 -8.17
CA PRO A 24 -15.96 6.39 -7.73
C PRO A 24 -15.02 6.03 -6.57
N THR A 25 -15.56 5.33 -5.57
CA THR A 25 -14.82 4.89 -4.37
C THR A 25 -14.23 3.48 -4.50
N GLU A 26 -14.67 2.70 -5.49
CA GLU A 26 -14.26 1.31 -5.73
C GLU A 26 -12.73 1.11 -5.89
N PHE A 27 -12.02 2.15 -6.34
CA PHE A 27 -10.57 2.12 -6.48
C PHE A 27 -9.79 2.36 -5.19
N LEU A 28 -10.49 2.67 -4.10
CA LEU A 28 -9.92 2.96 -2.78
C LEU A 28 -10.27 1.85 -1.78
N PHE A 29 -10.78 0.72 -2.27
CA PHE A 29 -11.05 -0.50 -1.50
C PHE A 29 -11.92 -0.29 -0.24
N GLY A 30 -12.90 0.62 -0.31
CA GLY A 30 -13.78 0.91 0.81
C GLY A 30 -13.21 1.89 1.84
N GLY A 31 -12.01 2.44 1.62
CA GLY A 31 -11.36 3.37 2.55
C GLY A 31 -12.21 4.61 2.84
N VAL A 32 -12.84 5.19 1.81
CA VAL A 32 -13.69 6.38 1.96
C VAL A 32 -14.98 6.07 2.74
N GLU A 33 -15.55 4.88 2.55
CA GLU A 33 -16.71 4.41 3.31
C GLU A 33 -16.36 4.23 4.79
N LEU A 34 -15.17 3.71 5.10
CA LEU A 34 -14.68 3.59 6.48
C LEU A 34 -14.42 4.97 7.11
N GLU A 35 -13.86 5.92 6.36
CA GLU A 35 -13.74 7.32 6.82
C GLU A 35 -15.10 7.91 7.19
N ARG A 36 -16.11 7.71 6.34
CA ARG A 36 -17.50 8.17 6.57
C ARG A 36 -18.15 7.53 7.79
N GLN A 37 -17.71 6.33 8.17
CA GLN A 37 -18.15 5.64 9.40
C GLN A 37 -17.39 6.11 10.65
N GLY A 38 -16.49 7.08 10.52
CA GLY A 38 -15.73 7.66 11.65
C GLY A 38 -14.41 6.95 11.95
N HIS A 39 -13.93 6.07 11.06
CA HIS A 39 -12.59 5.50 11.18
C HIS A 39 -11.54 6.52 10.71
N VAL A 40 -10.35 6.45 11.31
CA VAL A 40 -9.20 7.24 10.85
C VAL A 40 -8.47 6.40 9.81
N VAL A 41 -8.55 6.80 8.55
CA VAL A 41 -7.94 6.04 7.45
C VAL A 41 -6.72 6.79 6.90
N GLU A 42 -5.60 6.10 6.85
CA GLU A 42 -4.36 6.58 6.24
C GLU A 42 -4.12 5.84 4.93
N HIS A 43 -3.81 6.58 3.88
CA HIS A 43 -3.63 6.03 2.54
C HIS A 43 -2.17 6.18 2.10
N TYR A 44 -1.57 5.06 1.69
CA TYR A 44 -0.19 4.97 1.24
C TYR A 44 -0.11 4.40 -0.17
N GLU A 45 0.89 4.80 -0.94
CA GLU A 45 1.21 4.17 -2.23
C GLU A 45 2.56 3.46 -2.17
N VAL A 46 2.62 2.31 -2.85
CA VAL A 46 3.85 1.56 -3.09
C VAL A 46 4.01 1.40 -4.59
N ASP A 47 5.14 1.86 -5.11
CA ASP A 47 5.43 1.83 -6.54
C ASP A 47 6.37 0.65 -6.88
N PRO A 48 5.89 -0.38 -7.59
CA PRO A 48 6.71 -1.55 -7.93
C PRO A 48 7.88 -1.21 -8.87
N ASP A 49 7.82 -0.07 -9.58
CA ASP A 49 8.83 0.32 -10.56
C ASP A 49 10.00 1.08 -9.93
N VAL A 50 9.87 1.50 -8.66
CA VAL A 50 10.97 2.16 -7.94
C VAL A 50 12.10 1.15 -7.70
N PRO A 51 13.35 1.44 -8.11
CA PRO A 51 14.45 0.49 -7.98
C PRO A 51 14.80 0.24 -6.51
N ALA A 52 14.94 -1.05 -6.16
CA ALA A 52 15.59 -1.50 -4.94
C ALA A 52 17.09 -1.73 -5.17
N GLY A 53 17.86 -1.87 -4.08
CA GLY A 53 19.29 -2.17 -4.18
C GLY A 53 19.55 -3.51 -4.88
N ARG A 54 20.57 -3.57 -5.75
CA ARG A 54 20.90 -4.75 -6.57
C ARG A 54 21.03 -6.05 -5.78
N ALA A 55 21.61 -5.97 -4.58
CA ALA A 55 21.76 -7.14 -3.71
C ALA A 55 20.40 -7.67 -3.21
N ALA A 56 19.50 -6.77 -2.81
CA ALA A 56 18.16 -7.12 -2.35
C ALA A 56 17.33 -7.71 -3.48
N GLN A 57 17.36 -7.11 -4.68
CA GLN A 57 16.69 -7.65 -5.87
C GLN A 57 17.16 -9.08 -6.18
N ARG A 58 18.47 -9.29 -6.25
CA ARG A 58 19.03 -10.64 -6.53
C ARG A 58 18.64 -11.68 -5.49
N LEU A 59 18.50 -11.30 -4.22
CA LEU A 59 18.14 -12.23 -3.16
C LEU A 59 16.63 -12.47 -3.14
N VAL A 60 15.84 -11.41 -2.96
CA VAL A 60 14.39 -11.49 -2.77
C VAL A 60 13.69 -11.93 -4.05
N ASP A 61 13.98 -11.28 -5.18
CA ASP A 61 13.25 -11.56 -6.43
C ASP A 61 13.61 -12.95 -6.97
N ARG A 62 14.82 -13.45 -6.68
CA ARG A 62 15.20 -14.84 -6.95
C ARG A 62 14.40 -15.82 -6.09
N GLN A 63 14.23 -15.58 -4.79
CA GLN A 63 13.40 -16.46 -3.96
C GLN A 63 11.93 -16.40 -4.37
N ALA A 64 11.43 -15.22 -4.75
CA ALA A 64 10.09 -15.06 -5.31
C ALA A 64 9.92 -15.85 -6.61
N GLY A 65 10.88 -15.77 -7.54
CA GLY A 65 10.87 -16.55 -8.78
C GLY A 65 10.97 -18.08 -8.58
N LEU A 66 11.47 -18.51 -7.41
CA LEU A 66 11.47 -19.92 -6.99
C LEU A 66 10.18 -20.34 -6.26
N GLY A 67 9.18 -19.45 -6.14
CA GLY A 67 7.92 -19.72 -5.45
C GLY A 67 8.04 -19.84 -3.93
N ARG A 68 9.14 -19.34 -3.35
CA ARG A 68 9.41 -19.41 -1.89
C ARG A 68 8.90 -18.21 -1.11
N LEU A 69 8.41 -17.19 -1.80
CA LEU A 69 7.78 -16.01 -1.23
C LEU A 69 6.34 -15.87 -1.75
N PRO A 70 5.48 -15.12 -1.04
CA PRO A 70 4.14 -14.82 -1.53
C PRO A 70 4.15 -14.22 -2.94
N PRO A 71 3.07 -14.43 -3.72
CA PRO A 71 2.93 -13.78 -5.01
C PRO A 71 3.02 -12.26 -4.85
N HIS A 72 3.67 -11.60 -5.82
CA HIS A 72 3.93 -10.15 -5.84
C HIS A 72 4.91 -9.63 -4.76
N ALA A 73 5.51 -10.51 -3.95
CA ALA A 73 6.62 -10.11 -3.09
C ALA A 73 7.87 -9.83 -3.94
N SER A 74 8.37 -8.59 -3.88
CA SER A 74 9.64 -8.19 -4.50
C SER A 74 10.47 -7.37 -3.52
N ALA A 75 11.77 -7.24 -3.80
CA ALA A 75 12.66 -6.39 -3.01
C ALA A 75 12.13 -4.96 -2.89
N THR A 76 11.52 -4.45 -3.96
CA THR A 76 10.95 -3.10 -4.02
C THR A 76 9.74 -2.96 -3.12
N ILE A 77 8.78 -3.90 -3.19
CA ILE A 77 7.58 -3.90 -2.34
C ILE A 77 8.00 -4.00 -0.87
N LEU A 78 8.85 -4.97 -0.52
CA LEU A 78 9.28 -5.16 0.86
C LEU A 78 10.00 -3.95 1.44
N ARG A 79 10.85 -3.28 0.64
CA ARG A 79 11.54 -2.06 1.09
C ARG A 79 10.55 -0.93 1.38
N GLN A 80 9.60 -0.69 0.50
CA GLN A 80 8.63 0.39 0.66
C GLN A 80 7.66 0.11 1.79
N THR A 81 7.10 -1.10 1.87
CA THR A 81 6.25 -1.51 2.99
C THR A 81 7.00 -1.42 4.32
N ARG A 82 8.30 -1.77 4.36
CA ARG A 82 9.13 -1.61 5.56
C ARG A 82 9.18 -0.17 6.05
N ALA A 83 9.23 0.81 5.14
CA ALA A 83 9.24 2.23 5.51
C ALA A 83 7.91 2.69 6.12
N LEU A 84 6.82 2.00 5.82
CA LEU A 84 5.49 2.27 6.38
C LEU A 84 5.28 1.64 7.76
N LEU A 85 6.09 0.65 8.16
CA LEU A 85 5.90 -0.10 9.41
C LEU A 85 5.73 0.77 10.67
N PRO A 86 6.46 1.88 10.88
CA PRO A 86 6.24 2.73 12.05
C PRO A 86 4.81 3.30 12.08
N ALA A 87 4.30 3.77 10.95
CA ALA A 87 2.93 4.28 10.85
C ALA A 87 1.90 3.16 11.00
N LEU A 88 2.17 1.99 10.41
CA LEU A 88 1.32 0.80 10.54
C LEU A 88 1.24 0.30 11.99
N ALA A 89 2.34 0.39 12.76
CA ALA A 89 2.36 -0.04 14.16
C ALA A 89 1.47 0.84 15.06
N GLU A 90 1.29 2.12 14.73
CA GLU A 90 0.35 2.99 15.45
C GLU A 90 -1.11 2.76 15.07
N THR A 91 -1.34 1.91 14.07
CA THR A 91 -2.66 1.58 13.53
C THR A 91 -3.30 0.39 14.27
N GLU A 92 -2.53 -0.35 15.07
CA GLU A 92 -2.98 -1.44 15.95
C GLU A 92 -3.46 -0.91 17.32
N VAL A 93 -4.60 -0.20 17.37
CA VAL A 93 -5.38 0.05 18.61
C VAL A 93 -6.88 0.04 18.34
#